data_AF-A0A150I1Y5-F1
#
_entry.id   AF-A0A150I1Y5-F1
#
_cell.length_a   1.000
_cell.length_b   1.000
_cell.length_c   1.000
_cell.angle_alpha   90.00
_cell.angle_beta   90.00
_cell.angle_gamma   90.00
#
_symmetry.space_group_name_H-M   'P 1'
#
loop_
_entity.id
_entity.type
_entity.pdbx_description
1 polymer ?
#
loop_
_entity_poly.entity_id
_entity_poly.type
_entity_poly.pdbx_seq_one_letter_code
_entity_poly.pdbx_strand_id
1 'polypeptide(L)' 'MNQNLRPLSIIYNQKSGFHAAQQDEVYERLMTFWTQHGFEIQVFELNQKVDFDEMMKSVLSRHQQADLCVLW' A
#
# COMPACT_ATOMS: atom_id res chain seq x y z
N MET A 1 -2.42 17.26 15.71
CA MET A 1 -1.11 16.57 15.71
C MET A 1 -0.82 16.18 14.27
N ASN A 2 0.16 16.80 13.63
CA ASN A 2 0.56 16.49 12.25
C ASN A 2 1.42 15.21 12.30
N GLN A 3 0.77 14.05 12.39
CA GLN A 3 1.47 12.78 12.29
C GLN A 3 1.91 12.67 10.83
N ASN A 4 3.19 12.85 10.54
CA ASN A 4 3.77 12.56 9.23
C ASN A 4 3.67 11.04 9.02
N LEU A 5 2.51 10.59 8.53
CA LEU A 5 2.25 9.18 8.27
C LEU A 5 3.20 8.73 7.16
N ARG A 6 3.90 7.62 7.40
CA ARG A 6 4.78 7.03 6.40
C ARG A 6 3.94 6.28 5.37
N PRO A 7 4.16 6.46 4.07
CA PRO A 7 3.39 5.70 3.08
C PRO A 7 3.75 4.22 3.17
N LEU A 8 2.73 3.36 3.18
CA LEU A 8 2.86 1.92 2.96
C LEU A 8 2.04 1.55 1.73
N SER A 9 2.67 0.87 0.76
CA SER A 9 1.99 0.41 -0.45
C SER A 9 1.95 -1.11 -0.45
N ILE A 10 0.74 -1.68 -0.51
CA ILE A 10 0.53 -3.12 -0.61
C ILE A 10 0.10 -3.43 -2.04
N ILE A 11 0.88 -4.25 -2.75
CA ILE A 11 0.55 -4.69 -4.11
C ILE A 11 -0.03 -6.09 -4.03
N TYR A 12 -1.34 -6.18 -4.28
CA TYR A 12 -2.06 -7.43 -4.38
C TYR A 12 -1.98 -7.98 -5.80
N ASN A 13 -1.52 -9.22 -5.96
CA ASN A 13 -1.55 -9.90 -7.25
C ASN A 13 -2.80 -10.79 -7.34
N GLN A 14 -3.74 -10.42 -8.21
CA GLN A 14 -5.00 -11.15 -8.39
C GLN A 14 -4.79 -12.61 -8.84
N LYS A 15 -3.68 -12.90 -9.55
CA LYS A 15 -3.35 -14.24 -10.03
C LYS A 15 -2.64 -15.12 -8.99
N SER A 16 -2.28 -14.57 -7.83
CA SER A 16 -1.54 -15.32 -6.80
C SER A 16 -2.38 -16.35 -6.06
N GLY A 17 -3.72 -16.33 -6.22
CA GLY A 17 -4.64 -17.24 -5.53
C GLY A 17 -4.84 -16.93 -4.05
N PHE A 18 -4.20 -15.87 -3.53
CA PHE A 18 -4.24 -15.49 -2.11
C PHE A 18 -5.65 -15.17 -1.61
N HIS A 19 -6.53 -14.63 -2.47
CA HIS A 19 -7.90 -14.27 -2.11
C HIS A 19 -8.88 -15.46 -2.14
N ALA A 20 -8.50 -16.59 -2.74
CA ALA A 20 -9.33 -17.81 -2.70
C ALA A 20 -9.33 -18.48 -1.31
N ALA A 21 -8.49 -18.01 -0.38
CA ALA A 21 -8.23 -18.64 0.91
C ALA A 21 -8.90 -17.98 2.14
N GLN A 22 -9.85 -17.05 1.97
CA GLN A 22 -10.57 -16.38 3.09
C GLN A 22 -9.65 -15.76 4.16
N GLN A 23 -8.65 -14.97 3.75
CA GLN A 23 -7.70 -14.34 4.68
C GLN A 23 -8.04 -12.89 5.05
N ASP A 24 -9.32 -12.50 4.92
CA ASP A 24 -9.79 -11.15 5.22
C ASP A 24 -9.43 -10.72 6.65
N GLU A 25 -9.50 -11.65 7.62
CA GLU A 25 -9.12 -11.38 9.02
C GLU A 25 -7.62 -11.05 9.18
N VAL A 26 -6.74 -11.72 8.43
CA VAL A 26 -5.30 -11.45 8.48
C VAL A 26 -5.01 -10.07 7.88
N TYR A 27 -5.72 -9.73 6.80
CA TYR A 27 -5.59 -8.44 6.14
C TYR A 27 -6.00 -7.28 7.06
N GLU A 28 -7.15 -7.39 7.71
CA GLU A 28 -7.64 -6.40 8.68
C GLU A 28 -6.69 -6.23 9.87
N ARG A 29 -6.13 -7.34 10.38
CA ARG A 29 -5.11 -7.29 11.44
C ARG A 29 -3.85 -6.56 10.98
N LEU A 30 -3.39 -6.80 9.75
CA LEU A 30 -2.26 -6.09 9.18
C LEU A 30 -2.56 -4.60 8.99
N MET A 31 -3.74 -4.25 8.46
CA MET A 31 -4.15 -2.85 8.30
C MET A 31 -4.17 -2.09 9.63
N THR A 32 -4.75 -2.71 10.65
CA THR A 32 -4.83 -2.15 12.01
C THR A 32 -3.42 -1.95 12.58
N PHE A 33 -2.57 -2.98 12.49
CA PHE A 33 -1.21 -2.94 13.00
C PHE A 33 -0.39 -1.79 12.37
N TRP A 34 -0.38 -1.69 11.04
CA TRP A 34 0.41 -0.66 10.36
C TRP A 34 -0.12 0.75 10.61
N THR A 35 -1.44 0.92 10.67
CA THR A 35 -2.06 2.22 11.00
C THR A 35 -1.66 2.67 12.41
N GLN A 36 -1.64 1.75 13.38
CA GLN A 36 -1.17 2.04 14.75
C GLN A 36 0.32 2.43 14.80
N HIS A 37 1.12 1.96 13.84
CA HIS A 37 2.54 2.30 13.71
C HIS A 37 2.81 3.55 12.85
N GLY A 38 1.78 4.34 12.56
CA GLY A 38 1.90 5.61 11.84
C GLY A 38 2.14 5.44 10.35
N PHE A 39 1.59 4.38 9.75
CA PHE A 39 1.59 4.22 8.29
C PHE A 39 0.24 4.59 7.68
N GLU A 40 0.29 5.27 6.54
CA GLU A 40 -0.85 5.47 5.66
C GLU A 40 -0.80 4.43 4.55
N ILE A 41 -1.77 3.51 4.56
CA ILE A 41 -1.79 2.32 3.70
C ILE A 41 -2.54 2.63 2.40
N GLN A 42 -1.93 2.31 1.27
CA GLN A 42 -2.58 2.28 -0.04
C GLN A 42 -2.43 0.91 -0.68
N VAL A 43 -3.54 0.38 -1.20
CA VAL A 43 -3.60 -0.94 -1.82
C VAL A 43 -3.65 -0.77 -3.33
N PHE A 44 -2.81 -1.52 -4.03
CA PHE A 44 -2.77 -1.59 -5.48
C PHE A 44 -3.11 -3.01 -5.91
N GLU A 45 -3.97 -3.15 -6.91
CA GLU A 45 -4.32 -4.45 -7.47
C GLU A 45 -3.62 -4.65 -8.81
N LEU A 46 -2.74 -5.64 -8.87
CA LEU A 46 -2.15 -6.15 -10.10
C LEU A 46 -3.09 -7.21 -10.69
N ASN A 47 -3.74 -6.83 -11.80
CA ASN A 47 -4.60 -7.70 -12.60
C ASN A 47 -4.17 -7.69 -14.08
N GLN A 48 -4.88 -8.43 -14.94
CA GLN A 48 -4.53 -8.56 -16.36
C GLN A 48 -4.62 -7.25 -17.16
N LYS A 49 -5.35 -6.26 -16.66
CA LYS A 49 -5.62 -4.99 -17.34
C LYS A 49 -4.74 -3.85 -16.84
N VAL A 50 -3.97 -4.07 -15.78
CA VAL A 50 -3.10 -3.05 -15.17
C VAL A 50 -1.73 -3.13 -15.81
N ASP A 51 -1.25 -1.98 -16.30
CA ASP A 51 0.15 -1.81 -16.65
C ASP A 51 0.98 -1.75 -15.35
N PHE A 52 1.83 -2.75 -15.17
CA PHE A 52 2.67 -2.86 -13.98
C PHE A 52 3.63 -1.66 -13.85
N ASP A 53 4.17 -1.16 -14.95
CA ASP A 53 5.13 -0.07 -14.93
C ASP A 53 4.44 1.25 -14.53
N GLU A 54 3.22 1.50 -15.02
CA GLU A 54 2.43 2.67 -14.61
C GLU A 54 2.02 2.60 -13.14
N MET A 55 1.62 1.42 -12.66
CA MET A 55 1.32 1.20 -11.25
C MET A 55 2.55 1.47 -10.38
N MET A 56 3.72 0.93 -10.76
CA MET A 56 4.95 1.14 -10.01
C MET A 56 5.42 2.59 -10.01
N LYS A 57 5.23 3.34 -11.11
CA LYS A 57 5.47 4.80 -11.12
C LYS A 57 4.59 5.52 -10.08
N SER A 58 3.33 5.12 -9.96
CA SER A 58 2.40 5.69 -8.98
C SER A 58 2.83 5.37 -7.54
N VAL A 59 3.24 4.12 -7.29
CA VAL A 59 3.81 3.69 -6.00
C VAL A 59 5.03 4.54 -5.66
N LEU A 60 6.01 4.62 -6.56
CA LEU A 60 7.25 5.37 -6.30
C LEU A 60 7.00 6.86 -6.07
N SER A 61 6.12 7.49 -6.87
CA SER A 61 5.77 8.90 -6.72
C SER A 61 5.18 9.21 -5.35
N ARG A 62 4.33 8.34 -4.81
CA ARG A 62 3.75 8.49 -3.46
C ARG A 62 4.82 8.49 -2.37
N HIS A 63 5.78 7.59 -2.46
CA HIS A 63 6.86 7.47 -1.47
C HIS A 63 7.83 8.68 -1.55
N GLN A 64 8.18 9.12 -2.75
CA GLN A 64 9.01 10.31 -2.97
C GLN A 64 8.36 11.61 -2.46
N GLN A 65 7.04 11.76 -2.65
CA GLN A 65 6.31 12.93 -2.15
C GLN A 65 6.28 12.98 -0.62
N ALA A 66 6.16 11.83 0.04
CA ALA A 66 6.24 11.76 1.49
C ALA A 66 7.63 12.19 1.99
N ASP A 67 8.71 11.72 1.36
CA ASP A 67 10.08 12.10 1.70
C ASP A 67 10.34 13.61 1.51
N LEU A 68 9.76 14.21 0.47
CA LEU A 68 9.84 15.66 0.24
C LEU A 68 9.04 16.46 1.28
N CYS A 69 7.94 15.90 1.81
CA CYS A 69 7.10 16.55 2.82
C CYS A 69 7.77 16.60 4.21
N VAL A 70 8.71 15.70 4.51
CA VAL A 70 9.44 15.68 5.80
C VAL A 70 10.67 16.62 5.84
N LEU A 71 11.04 17.24 4.73
CA LEU A 71 12.27 18.05 4.59
C LEU A 71 12.05 19.58 4.71
N TRP A 72 10.84 20.04 5.02
CA TRP A 72 10.48 21.45 5.18
C TRP A 72 9.78 21.72 6.52
#